data_AF-A0A7W4DRF3-F1
#
_entry.id   AF-A0A7W4DRF3-F1
#
_cell.length_a   1.000
_cell.length_b   1.000
_cell.length_c   1.000
_cell.angle_alpha   90.00
_cell.angle_beta   90.00
_cell.angle_gamma   90.00
#
_symmetry.space_group_name_H-M   'P 1'
#
loop_
_entity.id
_entity.type
_entity.pdbx_description
1 polymer ?
#
loop_
_entity_poly.entity_id
_entity_poly.type
_entity_poly.pdbx_seq_one_letter_code
_entity_poly.pdbx_strand_id
1 'polypeptide(L)'
;MRKLITLFIIGVLGIIAILMLKKAITGDGSISLICKNGEGTITLKFDPTSDTAISAKRQDGSDYVVEGIDEKIEKVGVMRFIEDFTHDFEIHKGGTCFKR
;
A
#
# COMPACT_ATOMS: atom_id res chain seq x y z
N MET A 1 18.01 -39.86 -8.41
CA MET A 1 16.94 -38.87 -8.72
C MET A 1 16.13 -38.43 -7.50
N ARG A 2 15.62 -39.34 -6.63
CA ARG A 2 14.83 -38.95 -5.44
C ARG A 2 15.53 -37.95 -4.50
N LYS A 3 16.81 -38.15 -4.17
CA LYS A 3 17.55 -37.28 -3.23
C LYS A 3 17.73 -35.84 -3.73
N LEU A 4 17.86 -35.64 -5.05
CA LEU A 4 18.02 -34.31 -5.65
C LEU A 4 16.71 -33.51 -5.60
N ILE A 5 15.58 -34.19 -5.80
CA ILE A 5 14.24 -33.59 -5.73
C ILE A 5 13.93 -33.14 -4.30
N THR A 6 14.29 -33.94 -3.29
CA THR A 6 14.06 -33.57 -1.88
C THR A 6 14.87 -32.33 -1.47
N LEU A 7 16.12 -32.22 -1.91
CA LEU A 7 16.96 -31.04 -1.68
C LEU A 7 16.40 -29.79 -2.37
N PHE A 8 15.85 -29.94 -3.57
CA PHE A 8 15.24 -28.82 -4.30
C PHE A 8 13.96 -28.31 -3.61
N ILE A 9 13.11 -29.22 -3.13
CA ILE A 9 11.87 -28.86 -2.40
C ILE A 9 12.19 -28.12 -1.10
N ILE A 10 13.18 -28.58 -0.33
CA ILE A 10 13.60 -27.91 0.91
C ILE A 10 14.16 -26.52 0.63
N GLY A 11 14.94 -26.37 -0.45
CA GLY A 11 15.47 -25.06 -0.87
C GLY A 11 14.36 -24.07 -1.26
N VAL A 12 13.38 -24.52 -2.05
CA VAL A 12 12.25 -23.68 -2.48
C VAL A 12 11.37 -23.27 -1.29
N LEU A 13 11.06 -24.21 -0.37
CA LEU A 13 10.28 -23.90 0.84
C LEU A 13 11.01 -22.91 1.76
N GLY A 14 12.34 -23.02 1.87
CA GLY A 14 13.16 -22.07 2.61
C GLY A 14 13.08 -20.65 2.05
N ILE A 15 13.14 -20.49 0.73
CA ILE A 15 13.01 -19.18 0.05
C ILE A 15 11.62 -18.57 0.27
N ILE A 16 10.56 -19.38 0.14
CA ILE A 16 9.17 -18.94 0.37
C ILE A 16 8.98 -18.47 1.82
N ALA A 17 9.53 -19.20 2.80
CA ALA A 17 9.44 -18.82 4.20
C ALA A 17 10.14 -17.47 4.48
N ILE A 18 11.31 -17.22 3.88
CA ILE A 18 12.05 -15.96 4.03
C ILE A 18 11.30 -14.78 3.39
N LEU A 19 10.64 -14.99 2.24
CA LEU A 19 9.80 -13.97 1.60
C LEU A 19 8.57 -13.62 2.45
N MET A 20 7.91 -14.62 3.03
CA MET A 20 6.78 -14.42 3.95
C MET A 20 7.21 -13.71 5.24
N LEU A 21 8.37 -14.06 5.79
CA LEU A 21 8.95 -13.39 6.96
C LEU A 21 9.32 -11.94 6.66
N LYS A 22 9.84 -11.61 5.47
CA LYS A 22 10.03 -10.20 5.07
C LYS A 22 8.72 -9.41 5.02
N LYS A 23 7.65 -9.97 4.44
CA LYS A 23 6.31 -9.34 4.45
C LYS A 23 5.79 -9.10 5.87
N ALA A 24 6.01 -10.06 6.77
CA ALA A 24 5.51 -10.00 8.14
C ALA A 24 6.33 -9.06 9.06
N ILE A 25 7.65 -8.98 8.89
CA ILE A 25 8.55 -8.21 9.77
C ILE A 25 8.70 -6.75 9.31
N THR A 26 8.55 -6.47 8.01
CA THR A 26 8.69 -5.11 7.45
C THR A 26 7.35 -4.37 7.33
N GLY A 27 6.21 -5.00 7.64
CA GLY A 27 4.89 -4.42 7.43
C GLY A 27 4.60 -4.25 5.94
N ASP A 28 4.52 -5.37 5.22
CA ASP A 28 4.16 -5.51 3.79
C ASP A 28 4.95 -4.66 2.75
N GLY A 29 5.86 -3.77 3.16
CA GLY A 29 6.52 -2.81 2.26
C GLY A 29 5.57 -1.72 1.73
N SER A 30 4.31 -1.73 2.16
CA SER A 30 3.27 -0.81 1.70
C SER A 30 3.37 0.54 2.40
N ILE A 31 3.18 1.63 1.67
CA ILE A 31 3.05 2.98 2.22
C ILE A 31 1.60 3.19 2.67
N SER A 32 1.40 3.61 3.92
CA SER A 32 0.08 4.01 4.40
C SER A 32 -0.01 5.53 4.50
N LEU A 33 -1.03 6.13 3.90
CA LEU A 33 -1.35 7.54 4.02
C LEU A 33 -2.64 7.70 4.84
N ILE A 34 -2.55 8.37 5.97
CA ILE A 34 -3.67 8.60 6.89
C ILE A 34 -4.04 10.07 6.82
N CYS A 35 -5.19 10.39 6.22
CA CYS A 35 -5.71 11.74 6.10
C CYS A 35 -6.86 11.97 7.09
N LYS A 36 -6.82 13.07 7.83
CA LYS A 36 -7.80 13.41 8.86
C LYS A 36 -8.35 14.80 8.64
N ASN A 37 -9.67 14.95 8.70
CA ASN A 37 -10.35 16.25 8.69
C ASN A 37 -11.50 16.24 9.71
N GLY A 38 -12.32 17.30 9.72
CA GLY A 38 -13.48 17.39 10.60
C GLY A 38 -14.59 16.35 10.32
N GLU A 39 -14.56 15.70 9.16
CA GLU A 39 -15.54 14.67 8.76
C GLU A 39 -15.10 13.25 9.18
N GLY A 40 -13.79 13.04 9.41
CA GLY A 40 -13.28 11.76 9.91
C GLY A 40 -11.85 11.45 9.46
N THR A 41 -11.50 10.17 9.52
CA THR A 41 -10.20 9.65 9.08
C THR A 41 -10.36 8.78 7.83
N ILE A 42 -9.47 8.98 6.87
CA ILE A 42 -9.30 8.16 5.66
C ILE A 42 -7.91 7.53 5.72
N THR A 43 -7.81 6.26 5.36
CA THR A 43 -6.57 5.51 5.24
C THR A 43 -6.44 4.98 3.83
N LEU A 44 -5.40 5.40 3.13
CA LEU A 44 -5.00 4.89 1.83
C LEU A 44 -3.75 4.03 2.01
N LYS A 45 -3.70 2.88 1.32
CA LYS A 45 -2.55 1.99 1.30
C LYS A 45 -2.09 1.79 -0.12
N PHE A 46 -0.78 1.84 -0.30
CA PHE A 46 -0.13 1.73 -1.60
C PHE A 46 1.03 0.74 -1.52
N ASP A 47 1.29 0.00 -2.59
CA ASP A 47 2.55 -0.71 -2.77
C ASP A 47 3.49 0.23 -3.54
N PRO A 48 4.64 0.64 -2.98
CA PRO A 48 5.55 1.58 -3.63
C PRO A 48 6.14 1.07 -4.95
N THR A 49 6.00 -0.22 -5.24
CA THR A 49 6.48 -0.88 -6.47
C THR A 49 5.36 -1.24 -7.45
N SER A 50 4.10 -0.92 -7.10
CA SER A 50 2.93 -1.19 -7.94
C SER A 50 2.42 0.09 -8.63
N ASP A 51 1.69 -0.11 -9.71
CA ASP A 51 1.01 0.95 -10.46
C ASP A 51 -0.44 1.16 -9.97
N THR A 52 -0.80 0.56 -8.82
CA THR A 52 -2.17 0.55 -8.29
C THR A 52 -2.21 0.79 -6.78
N ALA A 53 -3.35 1.26 -6.29
CA ALA A 53 -3.61 1.36 -4.85
C ALA A 53 -4.01 -0.01 -4.28
N ILE A 54 -3.53 -0.32 -3.06
CA ILE A 54 -3.91 -1.55 -2.36
C ILE A 54 -5.33 -1.41 -1.80
N SER A 55 -5.62 -0.28 -1.15
CA SER A 55 -6.94 -0.02 -0.57
C SER A 55 -7.09 1.44 -0.18
N ALA A 56 -8.33 1.90 -0.15
CA ALA A 56 -8.71 3.22 0.35
C ALA A 56 -9.95 3.05 1.22
N LYS A 57 -9.85 3.37 2.51
CA LYS A 57 -10.93 3.13 3.49
C LYS A 57 -11.15 4.31 4.39
N ARG A 58 -12.40 4.50 4.81
CA ARG A 58 -12.76 5.41 5.90
C ARG A 58 -12.60 4.73 7.26
N GLN A 59 -12.66 5.53 8.32
CA GLN A 59 -12.55 5.06 9.70
C GLN A 59 -13.60 4.00 10.10
N ASP A 60 -14.79 4.08 9.51
CA ASP A 60 -15.88 3.12 9.72
C ASP A 60 -15.67 1.79 8.95
N GLY A 61 -14.59 1.67 8.18
CA GLY A 61 -14.25 0.50 7.37
C GLY A 61 -14.88 0.50 5.97
N SER A 62 -15.75 1.48 5.67
CA SER A 62 -16.33 1.66 4.33
C SER A 62 -15.27 2.04 3.31
N ASP A 63 -15.48 1.66 2.06
CA ASP A 63 -14.55 1.96 0.99
C ASP A 63 -14.59 3.44 0.63
N TYR A 64 -13.41 4.03 0.50
CA TYR A 64 -13.22 5.40 0.06
C TYR A 64 -12.82 5.40 -1.41
N VAL A 65 -13.77 5.73 -2.29
CA VAL A 65 -13.51 5.72 -3.73
C VAL A 65 -12.80 7.00 -4.13
N VAL A 66 -11.58 6.87 -4.64
CA VAL A 66 -10.88 7.94 -5.36
C VAL A 66 -10.97 7.62 -6.85
N GLU A 67 -11.70 8.46 -7.58
CA GLU A 67 -11.93 8.26 -9.00
C GLU A 67 -10.61 8.28 -9.78
N GLY A 68 -10.37 7.21 -10.56
CA GLY A 68 -9.18 7.03 -11.37
C GLY A 68 -7.88 6.91 -10.56
N ILE A 69 -7.92 6.42 -9.32
CA ILE A 69 -6.72 6.30 -8.48
C ILE A 69 -5.60 5.49 -9.15
N ASP A 70 -5.93 4.34 -9.72
CA ASP A 70 -4.94 3.46 -10.36
C ASP A 70 -4.38 4.11 -11.63
N GLU A 71 -5.22 4.70 -12.48
CA GLU A 71 -4.78 5.42 -13.68
C GLU A 71 -3.86 6.61 -13.34
N LYS A 72 -4.14 7.32 -12.23
CA LYS A 72 -3.29 8.41 -11.76
C LYS A 72 -1.95 7.87 -11.27
N ILE A 73 -1.95 6.80 -10.47
CA ILE A 73 -0.72 6.17 -9.97
C ILE A 73 0.14 5.67 -11.13
N GLU A 74 -0.46 5.02 -12.14
CA GLU A 74 0.26 4.56 -13.33
C GLU A 74 0.95 5.72 -14.08
N LYS A 75 0.30 6.89 -14.14
CA LYS A 75 0.85 8.07 -14.83
C LYS A 75 1.96 8.80 -14.07
N VAL A 76 1.80 8.99 -12.76
CA VAL A 76 2.70 9.86 -11.97
C VAL A 76 3.59 9.10 -10.98
N GLY A 77 3.27 7.83 -10.70
CA GLY A 77 3.88 7.02 -9.67
C GLY A 77 3.27 7.26 -8.28
N VAL A 78 3.35 6.24 -7.42
CA VAL A 78 2.77 6.23 -6.06
C VAL A 78 3.22 7.43 -5.23
N MET A 79 4.51 7.75 -5.23
CA MET A 79 5.06 8.82 -4.38
C MET A 79 4.51 10.19 -4.77
N ARG A 80 4.43 10.47 -6.08
CA ARG A 80 3.91 11.75 -6.58
C ARG A 80 2.40 11.83 -6.39
N PHE A 81 1.69 10.73 -6.61
CA PHE A 81 0.27 10.64 -6.29
C PHE A 81 -0.02 10.96 -4.81
N ILE A 82 0.78 10.42 -3.88
CA ILE A 82 0.63 10.68 -2.44
C ILE A 82 0.82 12.16 -2.12
N GLU A 83 1.82 12.81 -2.72
CA GLU A 83 2.08 14.24 -2.55
C GLU A 83 0.92 15.08 -3.10
N ASP A 84 0.49 14.81 -4.33
CA ASP A 84 -0.61 15.52 -4.99
C ASP A 84 -1.93 15.33 -4.20
N PHE A 85 -2.23 14.10 -3.78
CA PHE A 85 -3.40 13.79 -2.97
C PHE A 85 -3.36 14.49 -1.61
N THR A 86 -2.21 14.48 -0.94
CA THR A 86 -2.04 15.16 0.35
C THR A 86 -2.30 16.65 0.20
N HIS A 87 -1.70 17.27 -0.82
CA HIS A 87 -1.85 18.69 -1.06
C HIS A 87 -3.31 19.07 -1.36
N ASP A 88 -3.98 18.30 -2.23
CA ASP A 88 -5.40 18.50 -2.55
C ASP A 88 -6.30 18.33 -1.33
N PHE A 89 -6.04 17.31 -0.52
CA PHE A 89 -6.81 17.05 0.69
C PHE A 89 -6.65 18.17 1.73
N GLU A 90 -5.44 18.66 1.93
CA GLU A 90 -5.16 19.72 2.90
C GLU A 90 -5.79 21.06 2.46
N ILE A 91 -5.71 21.39 1.16
CA ILE A 91 -6.26 22.65 0.63
C ILE A 91 -7.79 22.61 0.53
N HIS A 92 -8.35 21.56 -0.08
CA HIS A 92 -9.77 21.53 -0.46
C HIS A 92 -10.65 20.83 0.57
N LYS A 93 -10.10 19.92 1.39
CA LYS A 93 -10.84 19.21 2.44
C LYS A 93 -10.54 19.68 3.86
N GLY A 94 -9.63 20.65 4.02
CA GLY A 94 -9.34 21.30 5.29
C GLY A 94 -8.86 20.33 6.38
N GLY A 95 -7.97 19.42 6.00
CA GLY A 95 -7.45 18.36 6.87
C GLY A 95 -5.92 18.31 6.93
N THR A 96 -5.38 17.19 7.40
CA THR A 96 -3.95 16.90 7.44
C THR A 96 -3.72 15.44 7.11
N CYS A 97 -2.69 15.15 6.29
CA CYS A 97 -2.29 13.78 5.99
C CYS A 97 -0.96 13.40 6.63
N PHE A 98 -0.85 12.13 7.04
CA PHE A 98 0.33 11.56 7.69
C PHE A 98 0.75 10.28 6.96
N LYS A 99 1.99 10.25 6.47
CA LYS A 99 2.60 9.05 5.90
C LYS A 99 3.13 8.15 7.03
N ARG A 100 2.86 6.84 6.95
CA ARG A 100 3.26 5.83 7.93
C ARG A 100 3.84 4.60 7.25
#